data_AF-R8CIR8-F1
#
_entry.id   AF-R8CIR8-F1
#
_cell.length_a   1.000
_cell.length_b   1.000
_cell.length_c   1.000
_cell.angle_alpha   90.00
_cell.angle_beta   90.00
_cell.angle_gamma   90.00
#
_symmetry.space_group_name_H-M   'P 1'
#
loop_
_entity.id
_entity.type
_entity.pdbx_description
1 polymer ?
#
loop_
_entity_poly.entity_id
_entity_poly.type
_entity_poly.pdbx_seq_one_letter_code
_entity_poly.pdbx_strand_id
1 'polypeptide(L)'
;MQDLKGFSLILGLTHTEEKDFSVLFDDEDDIKYFTNEVLNIEKQKWEHLFDMRMYKLRNTSIAIEDFEVLYGEDPHISLVKLFRFDLNADDFALFQSIVKKNSLSPKDIFLLHKKDIHARAMKLAKMLP
;
A
#
# COMPACT_ATOMS: atom_id res chain seq x y z
N MET A 1 15.65 -2.72 9.64
CA MET A 1 15.84 -3.66 8.51
C MET A 1 16.03 -5.12 8.93
N GLN A 2 16.55 -5.42 10.14
CA GLN A 2 16.62 -6.80 10.66
C GLN A 2 15.23 -7.40 10.97
N ASP A 3 14.26 -6.59 11.38
CA ASP A 3 12.93 -7.09 11.78
C ASP A 3 12.06 -7.56 10.61
N LEU A 4 12.16 -6.89 9.45
CA LEU A 4 11.35 -7.23 8.27
C LEU A 4 11.60 -8.65 7.75
N LYS A 5 12.87 -9.10 7.73
CA LYS A 5 13.20 -10.48 7.35
C LYS A 5 12.63 -11.49 8.35
N GLY A 6 12.62 -11.15 9.64
CA GLY A 6 12.00 -11.98 10.68
C GLY A 6 10.48 -12.10 10.49
N PHE A 7 9.81 -10.98 10.17
CA PHE A 7 8.38 -10.96 9.89
C PHE A 7 8.01 -11.75 8.64
N SER A 8 8.77 -11.62 7.55
CA SER A 8 8.57 -12.41 6.34
C SER A 8 8.64 -13.91 6.63
N LEU A 9 9.58 -14.33 7.49
CA LEU A 9 9.73 -15.72 7.92
C LEU A 9 8.53 -16.19 8.75
N ILE A 10 8.09 -15.39 9.73
CA ILE A 10 6.93 -15.69 10.59
C ILE A 10 5.67 -15.89 9.75
N LEU A 11 5.46 -15.05 8.74
CA LEU A 11 4.29 -15.11 7.86
C LEU A 11 4.42 -16.14 6.73
N GLY A 12 5.59 -16.75 6.54
CA GLY A 12 5.84 -17.68 5.43
C GLY A 12 5.68 -17.02 4.05
N LEU A 13 6.25 -15.82 3.87
CA LEU A 13 6.18 -15.09 2.62
C LEU A 13 7.14 -15.67 1.57
N THR A 14 6.69 -15.69 0.32
CA THR A 14 7.53 -15.91 -0.85
C THR A 14 8.30 -14.63 -1.19
N HIS A 15 9.38 -14.74 -1.97
CA HIS A 15 10.19 -13.59 -2.38
C HIS A 15 9.37 -12.47 -3.07
N THR A 16 8.32 -12.83 -3.82
CA THR A 16 7.43 -11.84 -4.44
C THR A 16 6.59 -11.12 -3.37
N GLU A 17 6.04 -11.86 -2.42
CA GLU A 17 5.25 -11.31 -1.32
C GLU A 17 6.09 -10.46 -0.35
N GLU A 18 7.38 -10.76 -0.20
CA GLU A 18 8.29 -9.95 0.63
C GLU A 18 8.41 -8.52 0.13
N LYS A 19 8.36 -8.30 -1.19
CA LYS A 19 8.39 -6.94 -1.76
C LYS A 19 7.11 -6.18 -1.43
N ASP A 20 5.95 -6.78 -1.68
CA ASP A 20 4.65 -6.23 -1.32
C ASP A 20 4.49 -5.99 0.18
N PHE A 21 5.15 -6.81 0.99
CA PHE A 21 5.17 -6.63 2.43
C PHE A 21 6.08 -5.47 2.84
N SER A 22 7.26 -5.34 2.23
CA SER A 22 8.24 -4.32 2.58
C SER A 22 7.72 -2.89 2.38
N VAL A 23 6.86 -2.66 1.37
CA VAL A 23 6.27 -1.34 1.09
C VAL A 23 5.26 -0.88 2.15
N LEU A 24 4.93 -1.74 3.12
CA LEU A 24 4.03 -1.44 4.23
C LEU A 24 4.76 -0.90 5.46
N PHE A 25 6.10 -0.80 5.44
CA PHE A 25 6.91 -0.34 6.57
C PHE A 25 7.84 0.79 6.13
N ASP A 26 7.40 2.01 6.39
CA ASP A 26 8.17 3.24 6.19
C ASP A 26 9.04 3.57 7.42
N ASP A 27 8.58 3.24 8.63
CA ASP A 27 9.23 3.65 9.89
C ASP A 27 9.06 2.63 11.05
N GLU A 28 9.55 3.00 12.24
CA GLU A 28 9.48 2.17 13.46
C GLU A 28 8.06 2.03 14.03
N ASP A 29 7.17 2.98 13.76
CA ASP A 29 5.80 2.92 14.28
C ASP A 29 4.98 1.88 13.52
N ASP A 30 5.25 1.70 12.21
CA ASP A 30 4.71 0.59 11.43
C ASP A 30 5.12 -0.77 12.01
N ILE A 31 6.38 -0.91 12.43
CA ILE A 31 6.90 -2.13 13.05
C ILE A 31 6.16 -2.40 14.37
N LYS A 32 6.04 -1.39 15.24
CA LYS A 32 5.33 -1.51 16.52
C LYS A 32 3.86 -1.88 16.33
N TYR A 33 3.18 -1.26 15.38
CA TYR A 33 1.78 -1.57 15.08
C TYR A 33 1.64 -3.02 14.60
N PHE A 34 2.51 -3.46 13.69
CA PHE A 34 2.50 -4.84 13.21
C PHE A 34 2.69 -5.86 14.34
N THR A 35 3.66 -5.65 15.23
CA THR A 35 3.93 -6.58 16.33
C THR A 35 2.84 -6.59 17.39
N ASN A 36 2.29 -5.42 17.74
CA ASN A 36 1.38 -5.28 18.87
C ASN A 36 -0.08 -5.56 18.50
N GLU A 37 -0.49 -5.19 17.29
CA GLU A 37 -1.90 -5.18 16.90
C GLU A 37 -2.22 -6.23 15.83
N VAL A 38 -1.28 -6.46 14.88
CA VAL A 38 -1.56 -7.33 13.73
C VAL A 38 -1.14 -8.78 14.00
N LEU A 39 0.10 -9.02 14.45
CA LEU A 39 0.63 -10.37 14.69
C LEU A 39 -0.01 -11.08 15.88
N ASN A 40 -0.54 -10.33 16.85
CA ASN A 40 -1.10 -10.91 18.08
C ASN A 40 -2.46 -11.60 17.87
N ILE A 41 -3.02 -11.55 16.66
CA ILE A 41 -4.30 -12.17 16.32
C ILE A 41 -4.02 -13.35 15.41
N GLU A 42 -4.50 -14.55 15.75
CA GLU A 42 -4.36 -15.72 14.89
C GLU A 42 -5.20 -15.52 13.61
N LYS A 43 -4.53 -15.26 12.49
CA LYS A 43 -5.14 -15.03 11.17
C LYS A 43 -4.31 -15.67 10.06
N GLN A 44 -4.89 -15.74 8.88
CA GLN A 44 -4.15 -16.14 7.68
C GLN A 44 -3.22 -14.99 7.23
N LYS A 45 -2.07 -15.31 6.62
CA LYS A 45 -1.06 -14.31 6.26
C LYS A 45 -1.60 -13.14 5.42
N TRP A 46 -2.51 -13.40 4.49
CA TRP A 46 -3.12 -12.37 3.64
C TRP A 46 -4.01 -11.40 4.43
N GLU A 47 -4.59 -11.83 5.55
CA GLU A 47 -5.34 -10.95 6.44
C GLU A 47 -4.41 -9.99 7.20
N HIS A 48 -3.24 -10.47 7.64
CA HIS A 48 -2.21 -9.60 8.23
C HIS A 48 -1.70 -8.54 7.25
N LEU A 49 -1.42 -8.94 6.00
CA LEU A 49 -1.02 -8.01 4.94
C LEU A 49 -2.11 -6.97 4.64
N PHE A 50 -3.37 -7.41 4.66
CA PHE A 50 -4.51 -6.54 4.46
C PHE A 50 -4.66 -5.52 5.60
N ASP A 51 -4.58 -5.96 6.86
CA ASP A 51 -4.68 -5.09 8.03
C ASP A 51 -3.57 -4.02 8.02
N MET A 52 -2.33 -4.42 7.74
CA MET A 52 -1.22 -3.47 7.59
C MET A 52 -1.47 -2.46 6.47
N ARG A 53 -1.97 -2.92 5.30
CA ARG A 53 -2.29 -1.98 4.21
C ARG A 53 -3.36 -0.99 4.62
N MET A 54 -4.43 -1.46 5.28
CA MET A 54 -5.50 -0.58 5.74
C MET A 54 -5.00 0.42 6.78
N TYR A 55 -4.12 0.00 7.68
CA TYR A 55 -3.43 0.89 8.61
C TYR A 55 -2.65 1.97 7.87
N LYS A 56 -1.82 1.61 6.88
CA LYS A 56 -1.01 2.57 6.11
C LYS A 56 -1.86 3.56 5.33
N LEU A 57 -2.94 3.09 4.70
CA LEU A 57 -3.84 3.93 3.92
C LEU A 57 -4.63 4.93 4.79
N ARG A 58 -4.89 4.59 6.06
CA ARG A 58 -5.60 5.46 7.02
C ARG A 58 -4.68 6.46 7.70
N ASN A 59 -3.50 6.02 8.13
CA ASN A 59 -2.66 6.79 9.05
C ASN A 59 -1.44 7.43 8.40
N THR A 60 -0.98 6.88 7.27
CA THR A 60 0.24 7.32 6.57
C THR A 60 -0.03 7.51 5.08
N SER A 61 -1.19 8.10 4.76
CA SER A 61 -1.45 8.52 3.39
C SER A 61 -0.49 9.64 3.03
N ILE A 62 0.15 9.53 1.87
CA ILE A 62 0.86 10.65 1.25
C ILE A 62 -0.12 11.82 1.05
N ALA A 63 0.33 13.05 1.32
CA ALA A 63 -0.41 14.27 1.00
C ALA A 63 -0.44 14.48 -0.53
N ILE A 64 -1.40 15.25 -1.04
CA ILE A 64 -1.51 15.43 -2.49
C ILE A 64 -0.31 16.20 -3.05
N GLU A 65 0.18 17.20 -2.30
CA GLU A 65 1.32 18.02 -2.66
C GLU A 65 2.60 17.18 -2.74
N ASP A 66 2.83 16.34 -1.73
CA ASP A 66 3.97 15.41 -1.69
C ASP A 66 3.88 14.38 -2.82
N PHE A 67 2.66 13.92 -3.14
CA PHE A 67 2.44 12.99 -4.24
C PHE A 67 2.76 13.64 -5.58
N GLU A 68 2.30 14.86 -5.84
CA GLU A 68 2.55 15.56 -7.10
C GLU A 68 4.05 15.80 -7.33
N VAL A 69 4.78 16.20 -6.29
CA VAL A 69 6.24 16.39 -6.34
C VAL A 69 6.93 15.06 -6.63
N LEU A 70 6.67 14.03 -5.81
CA LEU A 70 7.30 12.72 -5.97
C LEU A 70 6.93 12.07 -7.30
N TYR A 71 5.73 12.29 -7.82
CA TYR A 71 5.33 11.76 -9.13
C TYR A 71 6.10 12.43 -10.27
N GLY A 72 6.47 13.70 -10.14
CA GLY A 72 7.33 14.38 -11.12
C GLY A 72 8.77 13.86 -11.12
N GLU A 73 9.27 13.39 -9.98
CA GLU A 73 10.63 12.86 -9.81
C GLU A 73 10.72 11.36 -10.12
N ASP A 74 9.86 10.57 -9.47
CA ASP A 74 9.78 9.12 -9.59
C ASP A 74 8.31 8.65 -9.55
N PRO A 75 7.68 8.53 -10.73
CA PRO A 75 6.30 8.04 -10.84
C PRO A 75 6.10 6.64 -10.28
N HIS A 76 7.14 5.79 -10.23
CA HIS A 76 7.01 4.43 -9.72
C HIS A 76 6.89 4.43 -8.20
N ILE A 77 7.85 5.07 -7.52
CA ILE A 77 7.87 5.15 -6.05
C ILE A 77 6.64 5.89 -5.52
N SER A 78 6.23 6.98 -6.17
CA SER A 78 5.04 7.74 -5.76
C SER A 78 3.76 6.88 -5.83
N LEU A 79 3.61 6.04 -6.85
CA LEU A 79 2.48 5.13 -6.96
C LEU A 79 2.55 3.99 -5.94
N VAL A 80 3.74 3.44 -5.68
CA VAL A 80 3.92 2.45 -4.60
C VAL A 80 3.50 3.02 -3.25
N LYS A 81 3.88 4.28 -2.95
CA LYS A 81 3.45 4.97 -1.72
C LYS A 81 1.96 5.29 -1.70
N LEU A 82 1.38 5.65 -2.84
CA LEU A 82 -0.06 5.94 -2.94
C LEU A 82 -0.88 4.67 -2.72
N PHE A 83 -0.59 3.59 -3.46
CA PHE A 83 -1.38 2.36 -3.45
C PHE A 83 -0.99 1.37 -2.34
N ARG A 84 0.20 1.53 -1.74
CA ARG A 84 0.77 0.63 -0.72
C ARG A 84 0.87 -0.81 -1.22
N PHE A 85 1.37 -0.94 -2.45
CA PHE A 85 1.60 -2.19 -3.16
C PHE A 85 2.82 -2.05 -4.06
N ASP A 86 3.60 -3.12 -4.20
CA ASP A 86 4.69 -3.13 -5.17
C ASP A 86 4.09 -3.16 -6.58
N LEU A 87 4.76 -2.48 -7.50
CA LEU A 87 4.39 -2.49 -8.91
C LEU A 87 5.57 -3.09 -9.65
N ASN A 88 5.41 -4.29 -10.20
CA ASN A 88 6.45 -4.80 -11.09
C ASN A 88 6.50 -3.95 -12.38
N ALA A 89 7.53 -4.19 -13.21
CA ALA A 89 7.76 -3.40 -14.42
C ALA A 89 6.58 -3.46 -15.41
N ASP A 90 5.92 -4.61 -15.53
CA ASP A 90 4.80 -4.82 -16.45
C ASP A 90 3.54 -4.08 -15.96
N ASP A 91 3.24 -4.19 -14.67
CA ASP A 91 2.12 -3.49 -14.03
C ASP A 91 2.30 -1.97 -14.10
N PHE A 92 3.52 -1.50 -13.87
CA PHE A 92 3.85 -0.08 -14.00
C PHE A 92 3.72 0.42 -15.44
N ALA A 93 4.21 -0.35 -16.42
CA ALA A 93 4.07 -0.01 -17.84
C ALA A 93 2.59 0.04 -18.27
N LEU A 94 1.77 -0.93 -17.82
CA LEU A 94 0.34 -0.94 -18.05
C LEU A 94 -0.33 0.30 -17.43
N PHE A 95 0.01 0.64 -16.19
CA PHE A 95 -0.51 1.82 -15.51
C PHE A 95 -0.17 3.10 -16.29
N GLN A 96 1.08 3.27 -16.70
CA GLN A 96 1.54 4.42 -17.49
C GLN A 96 0.79 4.53 -18.83
N SER A 97 0.52 3.40 -19.49
CA SER A 97 -0.29 3.36 -20.71
C SER A 97 -1.72 3.87 -20.47
N ILE A 98 -2.35 3.45 -19.37
CA ILE A 98 -3.69 3.90 -18.99
C ILE A 98 -3.71 5.40 -18.68
N VAL A 99 -2.75 5.89 -17.89
CA VAL A 99 -2.59 7.31 -17.55
C VAL A 99 -2.47 8.16 -18.81
N LYS A 100 -1.57 7.77 -19.72
CA LYS A 100 -1.34 8.47 -20.99
C LYS A 100 -2.58 8.44 -21.89
N LYS A 101 -3.24 7.29 -22.05
CA LYS A 101 -4.44 7.14 -22.88
C LYS A 101 -5.58 8.03 -22.41
N ASN A 102 -5.72 8.20 -21.10
CA ASN A 102 -6.80 8.98 -20.50
C ASN A 102 -6.39 10.42 -20.15
N SER A 103 -5.15 10.83 -20.47
CA SER A 103 -4.60 12.15 -20.13
C SER A 103 -4.75 12.51 -18.66
N LEU A 104 -4.53 11.54 -17.76
CA LEU A 104 -4.69 11.75 -16.31
C LEU A 104 -3.51 12.55 -15.77
N SER A 105 -3.81 13.62 -15.04
CA SER A 105 -2.81 14.32 -14.24
C SER A 105 -2.50 13.55 -12.93
N PRO A 106 -1.38 13.84 -12.25
CA PRO A 106 -1.11 13.27 -10.93
C PRO A 106 -2.26 13.52 -9.94
N LYS A 107 -2.84 14.72 -9.95
CA LYS A 107 -4.03 15.06 -9.18
C LYS A 107 -5.21 14.12 -9.46
N ASP A 108 -5.47 13.80 -10.72
CA ASP A 108 -6.55 12.89 -11.10
C ASP A 108 -6.31 11.48 -10.56
N ILE A 109 -5.07 10.99 -10.66
CA ILE A 109 -4.66 9.69 -10.14
C ILE A 109 -4.92 9.61 -8.63
N PHE A 110 -4.47 10.62 -7.88
CA PHE A 110 -4.66 10.71 -6.44
C PHE A 110 -6.14 10.70 -6.04
N LEU A 111 -6.95 11.53 -6.71
CA LEU A 111 -8.38 11.65 -6.43
C LEU A 111 -9.15 10.36 -6.77
N LEU A 112 -8.81 9.68 -7.87
CA LEU A 112 -9.41 8.39 -8.23
C LEU A 112 -9.11 7.33 -7.17
N HIS A 113 -7.86 7.27 -6.70
CA HIS A 113 -7.46 6.37 -5.63
C HIS A 113 -8.25 6.62 -4.33
N LYS A 114 -8.39 7.90 -3.91
CA LYS A 114 -9.16 8.25 -2.70
C LYS A 114 -10.63 7.85 -2.78
N LYS A 115 -11.25 8.03 -3.95
CA LYS A 115 -12.64 7.60 -4.18
C LYS A 115 -12.77 6.08 -4.04
N ASP A 116 -11.82 5.31 -4.58
CA ASP A 116 -11.84 3.86 -4.51
C ASP A 116 -11.64 3.33 -3.07
N ILE A 117 -10.68 3.89 -2.32
CA ILE A 117 -10.51 3.56 -0.88
C ILE A 117 -11.79 3.83 -0.11
N HIS A 118 -12.41 4.99 -0.32
CA HIS A 118 -13.65 5.33 0.36
C HIS A 118 -14.76 4.32 0.02
N ALA A 119 -14.90 3.94 -1.25
CA ALA A 119 -15.85 2.91 -1.68
C ALA A 119 -15.58 1.54 -1.03
N ARG A 120 -14.30 1.11 -0.95
CA ARG A 120 -13.90 -0.13 -0.28
C ARG A 120 -14.18 -0.09 1.22
N ALA A 121 -13.83 1.00 1.89
CA ALA A 121 -14.10 1.20 3.31
C ALA A 121 -15.61 1.16 3.61
N MET A 122 -16.42 1.83 2.79
CA MET A 122 -17.89 1.79 2.91
C MET A 122 -18.48 0.41 2.64
N LYS A 123 -17.91 -0.36 1.70
CA LYS A 123 -18.33 -1.74 1.44
C LYS A 123 -18.04 -2.65 2.64
N LEU A 124 -16.87 -2.51 3.26
CA LEU A 124 -16.48 -3.26 4.46
C LEU A 124 -17.35 -2.88 5.67
N ALA A 125 -17.61 -1.58 5.88
CA ALA A 125 -18.47 -1.12 6.98
C ALA A 125 -19.90 -1.68 6.89
N LYS A 126 -20.41 -1.92 5.67
CA LYS A 126 -21.73 -2.55 5.44
C LYS A 126 -21.74 -4.08 5.59
N MET A 127 -20.57 -4.71 5.67
CA MET A 127 -20.41 -6.16 5.83
C MET A 127 -20.13 -6.55 7.28
N LEU A 128 -19.96 -5.57 8.18
CA LEU A 128 -19.83 -5.80 9.61
C LEU A 128 -21.25 -5.87 10.24
N PRO A 129 -21.51 -6.83 11.14
CA PRO A 129 -22.84 -7.09 11.71
C PRO A 129 -23.37 -5.96 12.60
#